data_AF-A0A5J4R5R3-F1
#
_entry.id   AF-A0A5J4R5R3-F1
#
_cell.length_a   1.000
_cell.length_b   1.000
_cell.length_c   1.000
_cell.angle_alpha   90.00
_cell.angle_beta   90.00
_cell.angle_gamma   90.00
#
_symmetry.space_group_name_H-M   'P 1'
#
loop_
_entity.id
_entity.type
_entity.pdbx_description
1 polymer ?
#
loop_
_entity_poly.entity_id
_entity_poly.type
_entity_poly.pdbx_seq_one_letter_code
_entity_poly.pdbx_strand_id
1 'polypeptide(L)'
;MEVPSEYNIIGGLLGLGPDILLEILSELRLIPNAVQFLGVCNKIHQLMNHQRFMTIIETLSYPIAIINKIPGDVIFVDIDGYQKKINKKKTGDNTISLVQVLDNGIWTLEALFQNTRGYAAIGIVRDSYDIPAKAGYASKPR
;
A
#
# COMPACT_ATOMS: atom_id res chain seq x y z
N MET A 1 31.24 7.74 -30.87
CA MET A 1 29.90 7.48 -30.34
C MET A 1 29.43 8.76 -29.66
N GLU A 2 28.50 9.49 -30.27
CA GLU A 2 27.83 10.60 -29.59
C GLU A 2 26.87 10.03 -28.56
N VAL A 3 26.93 10.54 -27.33
CA VAL A 3 25.95 10.24 -26.29
C VAL A 3 24.62 10.84 -26.73
N PRO A 4 23.52 10.07 -26.81
CA PRO A 4 22.22 10.60 -27.22
C PRO A 4 21.81 11.80 -26.34
N SER A 5 21.59 12.96 -26.96
CA SER A 5 21.28 14.21 -26.26
C SER A 5 19.88 14.24 -25.63
N GLU A 6 19.03 13.30 -26.01
CA GLU A 6 17.63 13.19 -25.59
C GLU A 6 17.45 12.73 -24.13
N TYR A 7 18.53 12.28 -23.46
CA TYR A 7 18.53 11.88 -22.04
C TYR A 7 19.40 12.79 -21.15
N ASN A 8 19.83 13.95 -21.65
CA ASN A 8 20.68 14.87 -20.90
C ASN A 8 19.88 15.67 -19.87
N ILE A 9 19.50 15.05 -18.75
CA ILE A 9 19.06 15.78 -17.57
C ILE A 9 20.31 16.53 -17.04
N ILE A 10 20.39 17.83 -17.31
CA ILE A 10 21.47 18.68 -16.78
C ILE A 10 21.43 18.61 -15.24
N GLY A 11 22.49 18.07 -14.63
CA GLY A 11 22.57 17.89 -13.17
C GLY A 11 21.92 16.61 -12.61
N GLY A 12 21.45 15.69 -13.46
CA GLY A 12 20.84 14.43 -13.04
C GLY A 12 19.62 14.63 -12.14
N LEU A 13 19.46 13.81 -11.09
CA LEU A 13 18.36 13.94 -10.12
C LEU A 13 18.29 15.36 -9.50
N LEU A 14 19.44 16.00 -9.28
CA LEU A 14 19.50 17.36 -8.74
C LEU A 14 19.06 18.42 -9.75
N GLY A 15 19.04 18.10 -11.04
CA GLY A 15 18.50 18.94 -12.10
C GLY A 15 16.97 19.03 -12.09
N LEU A 16 16.29 18.10 -11.43
CA LEU A 16 14.83 18.05 -11.39
C LEU A 16 14.23 19.20 -10.56
N GLY A 17 13.05 19.65 -10.97
CA GLY A 17 12.23 20.59 -10.23
C GLY A 17 11.54 19.94 -9.01
N PRO A 18 11.06 20.75 -8.06
CA PRO A 18 10.41 20.25 -6.84
C PRO A 18 9.19 19.38 -7.14
N ASP A 19 8.39 19.69 -8.16
CA ASP A 19 7.19 18.89 -8.50
C ASP A 19 7.51 17.45 -8.89
N ILE A 20 8.57 17.26 -9.69
CA ILE A 20 9.01 15.92 -10.10
C ILE A 20 9.63 15.18 -8.91
N LEU A 21 10.42 15.89 -8.09
CA LEU A 21 11.01 15.29 -6.89
C LEU A 21 9.94 14.87 -5.86
N LEU A 22 8.84 15.61 -5.76
CA LEU A 22 7.69 15.24 -4.93
C LEU A 22 6.94 14.04 -5.51
N GLU A 23 6.83 13.93 -6.82
CA GLU A 23 6.25 12.76 -7.47
C GLU A 23 7.09 11.50 -7.20
N ILE A 24 8.41 11.63 -7.25
CA ILE A 24 9.32 10.54 -6.86
C ILE A 24 9.13 10.17 -5.38
N LEU A 25 9.04 11.18 -4.49
CA LEU A 25 8.82 10.97 -3.07
C LEU A 25 7.47 10.27 -2.78
N SER A 26 6.41 10.56 -3.53
CA SER A 26 5.10 9.90 -3.36
C SER A 26 5.08 8.44 -3.77
N GLU A 27 6.00 8.02 -4.65
CA GLU A 27 6.14 6.62 -5.04
C GLU A 27 6.97 5.78 -4.04
N LEU A 28 7.59 6.41 -3.03
CA LEU A 28 8.42 5.71 -2.05
C LEU A 28 7.57 4.98 -1.01
N ARG A 29 7.27 3.71 -1.27
CA ARG A 29 6.43 2.85 -0.41
C ARG A 29 6.89 2.70 1.04
N LEU A 30 8.17 2.91 1.32
CA LEU A 30 8.77 2.71 2.64
C LEU A 30 9.25 4.03 3.24
N ILE A 31 8.77 4.34 4.45
CA ILE A 31 9.20 5.53 5.20
C ILE A 31 10.74 5.61 5.31
N PRO A 32 11.49 4.54 5.59
CA PRO A 32 12.96 4.60 5.58
C PRO A 32 13.55 5.10 4.26
N ASN A 33 12.98 4.70 3.13
CA ASN A 33 13.44 5.15 1.81
C ASN A 33 13.12 6.62 1.58
N ALA A 34 11.94 7.08 2.01
CA ALA A 34 11.58 8.51 1.97
C ALA A 34 12.51 9.36 2.83
N VAL A 35 12.83 8.92 4.05
CA VAL A 35 13.78 9.61 4.93
C VAL A 35 15.18 9.65 4.29
N GLN A 36 15.65 8.54 3.73
CA GLN A 36 16.94 8.50 3.03
C GLN A 36 16.96 9.44 1.83
N PHE A 37 15.91 9.44 1.02
CA PHE A 37 15.76 10.33 -0.13
C PHE A 37 15.83 11.81 0.27
N LEU A 38 15.07 12.20 1.29
CA LEU A 38 15.07 13.57 1.85
C LEU A 38 16.44 13.98 2.41
N GLY A 39 17.23 13.02 2.88
CA GLY A 39 18.57 13.22 3.44
C GLY A 39 19.69 13.31 2.39
N VAL A 40 19.42 13.08 1.11
CA VAL A 40 20.47 13.04 0.07
C VAL A 40 21.19 14.39 -0.09
N CYS A 41 20.46 15.51 -0.06
CA CYS A 41 21.07 16.85 -0.15
C CYS A 41 20.10 17.95 0.32
N ASN A 42 20.64 19.16 0.52
CA ASN A 42 19.86 20.34 0.94
C ASN A 42 18.68 20.66 0.01
N LYS A 43 18.82 20.46 -1.30
CA LYS A 43 17.73 20.73 -2.27
C LYS A 43 16.55 19.78 -2.06
N ILE A 44 16.80 18.49 -1.88
CA ILE A 44 15.73 17.50 -1.64
C ILE A 44 15.19 17.64 -0.21
N HIS A 45 16.04 18.02 0.75
CA HIS A 45 15.60 18.32 2.12
C HIS A 45 14.57 19.46 2.18
N GLN A 46 14.66 20.45 1.27
CA GLN A 46 13.68 21.54 1.18
C GLN A 46 12.28 21.09 0.77
N LEU A 47 12.11 19.87 0.24
CA LEU A 47 10.78 19.32 -0.07
C LEU A 47 9.89 19.23 1.17
N MET A 48 10.48 19.11 2.37
CA MET A 48 9.72 19.09 3.63
C MET A 48 8.92 20.38 3.89
N ASN A 49 9.31 21.49 3.26
CA ASN A 49 8.62 22.77 3.37
C ASN A 49 7.54 22.95 2.28
N HIS A 50 7.40 22.01 1.36
CA HIS A 50 6.42 22.09 0.28
C HIS A 50 5.02 21.73 0.77
N GLN A 51 3.99 22.44 0.29
CA GLN A 51 2.59 22.21 0.71
C GLN A 51 2.11 20.74 0.53
N ARG A 52 2.60 20.04 -0.50
CA ARG A 52 2.26 18.63 -0.79
C ARG A 52 2.94 17.62 0.15
N PHE A 53 3.96 18.03 0.92
CA PHE A 53 4.79 17.12 1.69
C PHE A 53 3.98 16.31 2.71
N MET A 54 3.13 16.98 3.50
CA MET A 54 2.35 16.31 4.54
C MET A 54 1.40 15.26 3.96
N THR A 55 0.70 15.59 2.87
CA THR A 55 -0.16 14.64 2.15
C THR A 55 0.62 13.43 1.66
N ILE A 56 1.84 13.62 1.16
CA ILE A 56 2.69 12.51 0.72
C ILE A 56 3.07 11.64 1.92
N ILE A 57 3.57 12.21 3.01
CA ILE A 57 4.00 11.44 4.19
C ILE A 57 2.84 10.64 4.81
N GLU A 58 1.63 11.19 4.84
CA GLU A 58 0.42 10.47 5.29
C GLU A 58 0.15 9.24 4.41
N THR A 59 0.34 9.34 3.10
CA THR A 59 0.14 8.20 2.17
C THR A 59 1.21 7.11 2.33
N LEU A 60 2.45 7.47 2.72
CA LEU A 60 3.52 6.50 2.98
C LEU A 60 3.33 5.72 4.28
N SER A 61 2.58 6.28 5.22
CA SER A 61 2.35 5.72 6.55
C SER A 61 0.97 5.07 6.66
N TYR A 62 0.63 4.18 5.73
CA TYR A 62 -0.65 3.47 5.75
C TYR A 62 -0.46 1.98 6.08
N PRO A 63 -0.34 1.60 7.38
CA PRO A 63 -0.15 0.21 7.75
C PRO A 63 -1.39 -0.60 7.38
N ILE A 64 -1.23 -1.68 6.62
CA ILE A 64 -2.33 -2.62 6.37
C ILE A 64 -2.65 -3.29 7.72
N ALA A 65 -3.80 -2.98 8.31
CA ALA A 65 -4.28 -3.64 9.51
C ALA A 65 -5.52 -4.45 9.16
N ILE A 66 -5.69 -5.59 9.83
CA ILE A 66 -6.65 -6.61 9.43
C ILE A 66 -7.48 -7.05 10.62
N ILE A 67 -8.75 -7.29 10.35
CA ILE A 67 -9.71 -7.89 11.26
C ILE A 67 -9.84 -9.36 10.87
N ASN A 68 -9.48 -10.25 11.80
CA ASN A 68 -9.70 -11.68 11.66
C ASN A 68 -10.68 -12.16 12.75
N LYS A 69 -11.84 -12.66 12.32
CA LYS A 69 -12.87 -13.15 13.23
C LYS A 69 -12.63 -14.58 13.75
N ILE A 70 -11.64 -15.28 13.20
CA ILE A 70 -11.30 -16.67 13.57
C ILE A 70 -9.79 -16.75 13.88
N PRO A 71 -9.36 -16.18 15.01
CA PRO A 71 -7.96 -16.26 15.42
C PRO A 71 -7.56 -17.73 15.61
N GLY A 72 -6.51 -18.17 14.89
CA GLY A 72 -5.98 -19.55 14.94
C GLY A 72 -6.05 -20.30 13.61
N ASP A 73 -6.94 -19.90 12.69
CA ASP A 73 -7.09 -20.54 11.38
C ASP A 73 -6.20 -19.89 10.30
N VAL A 74 -5.57 -18.76 10.61
CA VAL A 74 -4.78 -17.94 9.69
C VAL A 74 -3.51 -17.44 10.38
N ILE A 75 -2.39 -17.37 9.64
CA ILE A 75 -1.16 -16.66 10.01
C ILE A 75 -1.02 -15.43 9.12
N PHE A 76 -0.57 -14.33 9.72
CA PHE A 76 -0.22 -13.11 9.01
C PHE A 76 1.30 -12.92 9.01
N VAL A 77 1.84 -12.52 7.88
CA VAL A 77 3.25 -12.18 7.71
C VAL A 77 3.30 -10.84 7.00
N ASP A 78 3.96 -9.86 7.62
CA ASP A 78 4.26 -8.59 6.97
C ASP A 78 5.45 -8.79 6.04
N ILE A 79 5.30 -8.38 4.79
CA ILE A 79 6.33 -8.44 3.76
C ILE A 79 6.68 -7.01 3.38
N ASP A 80 7.94 -6.66 3.58
CA ASP A 80 8.53 -5.38 3.21
C ASP A 80 7.76 -4.15 3.74
N GLY A 81 6.99 -4.28 4.83
CA GLY A 81 6.27 -3.18 5.48
C GLY A 81 5.03 -2.64 4.76
N TYR A 82 4.79 -2.99 3.49
CA TYR A 82 3.64 -2.53 2.71
C TYR A 82 2.75 -3.65 2.16
N GLN A 83 3.16 -4.91 2.27
CA GLN A 83 2.33 -6.06 1.90
C GLN A 83 2.00 -6.91 3.12
N LYS A 84 0.82 -7.52 3.10
CA LYS A 84 0.44 -8.50 4.12
C LYS A 84 0.12 -9.84 3.46
N LYS A 85 0.90 -10.86 3.80
CA LYS A 85 0.64 -12.24 3.39
C LYS A 85 -0.25 -12.92 4.40
N ILE A 86 -1.30 -13.54 3.87
CA ILE A 86 -2.33 -14.24 4.63
C ILE A 86 -2.19 -15.74 4.31
N ASN A 87 -1.77 -16.53 5.30
CA ASN A 87 -1.62 -17.98 5.15
C ASN A 87 -2.70 -18.70 5.94
N LYS A 88 -3.56 -19.44 5.25
CA LYS A 88 -4.59 -20.26 5.87
C LYS A 88 -4.00 -21.58 6.38
N LYS A 89 -4.27 -21.91 7.65
CA LYS A 89 -3.79 -23.12 8.34
C LYS A 89 -4.79 -24.27 8.27
N LYS A 90 -6.08 -23.98 8.28
CA LYS A 90 -7.16 -24.98 8.36
C LYS A 90 -8.11 -24.87 7.18
N THR A 91 -8.79 -25.97 6.87
CA THR A 91 -9.86 -25.99 5.87
C THR A 91 -11.12 -25.28 6.40
N GLY A 92 -12.00 -24.84 5.50
CA GLY A 92 -13.23 -24.10 5.84
C GLY A 92 -13.18 -22.61 5.54
N ASP A 93 -14.33 -21.92 5.56
CA ASP A 93 -14.41 -20.53 5.13
C ASP A 93 -13.77 -19.57 6.14
N ASN A 94 -13.05 -18.57 5.63
CA ASN A 94 -12.40 -17.55 6.42
C ASN A 94 -12.80 -16.17 5.87
N THR A 95 -13.04 -15.24 6.78
CA THR A 95 -13.43 -13.87 6.47
C THR A 95 -12.41 -12.95 7.11
N ILE A 96 -11.76 -12.15 6.27
CA ILE A 96 -10.74 -11.19 6.68
C ILE A 96 -11.15 -9.84 6.11
N SER A 97 -11.09 -8.81 6.95
CA SER A 97 -11.45 -7.45 6.57
C SER A 97 -10.29 -6.52 6.88
N LEU A 98 -10.21 -5.38 6.18
CA LEU A 98 -9.29 -4.32 6.57
C LEU A 98 -9.86 -3.59 7.78
N VAL A 99 -8.98 -3.13 8.67
CA VAL A 99 -9.38 -2.20 9.75
C VAL A 99 -9.61 -0.81 9.17
N GLN A 100 -8.87 -0.45 8.12
CA GLN A 100 -8.98 0.84 7.48
C GLN A 100 -10.28 0.99 6.70
N VAL A 101 -10.94 2.13 6.90
CA VAL A 101 -12.06 2.58 6.08
C VAL A 101 -11.49 3.34 4.89
N LEU A 102 -11.78 2.84 3.69
CA LEU A 102 -11.40 3.49 2.43
C LEU A 102 -12.46 4.54 2.10
N ASP A 103 -12.25 5.79 2.53
CA ASP A 103 -13.25 6.86 2.48
C ASP A 103 -13.13 7.72 1.20
N ASN A 104 -12.58 8.93 1.30
CA ASN A 104 -12.48 9.87 0.20
C ASN A 104 -11.27 9.54 -0.67
N GLY A 105 -11.38 9.83 -1.96
CA GLY A 105 -10.29 9.66 -2.92
C GLY A 105 -10.35 8.34 -3.69
N ILE A 106 -9.23 8.01 -4.34
CA ILE A 106 -9.08 6.82 -5.18
C ILE A 106 -8.17 5.84 -4.45
N TRP A 107 -8.65 4.63 -4.25
CA TRP A 107 -7.90 3.56 -3.59
C TRP A 107 -7.58 2.44 -4.57
N THR A 108 -6.36 1.92 -4.47
CA THR A 108 -5.90 0.79 -5.28
C THR A 108 -5.60 -0.39 -4.36
N LEU A 109 -6.12 -1.56 -4.70
CA LEU A 109 -5.80 -2.82 -4.04
C LEU A 109 -5.26 -3.81 -5.07
N GLU A 110 -4.10 -4.36 -4.78
CA GLU A 110 -3.55 -5.50 -5.51
C GLU A 110 -3.54 -6.73 -4.60
N ALA A 111 -3.95 -7.87 -5.13
CA ALA A 111 -4.00 -9.11 -4.38
C ALA A 111 -3.57 -10.28 -5.27
N LEU A 112 -2.74 -11.15 -4.70
CA LEU A 112 -2.25 -12.35 -5.35
C LEU A 112 -2.79 -13.59 -4.62
N PHE A 113 -3.51 -14.44 -5.36
CA PHE A 113 -4.02 -15.71 -4.86
C PHE A 113 -3.10 -16.86 -5.28
N GLN A 114 -2.55 -17.58 -4.30
CA GLN A 114 -1.68 -18.72 -4.53
C GLN A 114 -2.14 -19.91 -3.68
N ASN A 115 -2.01 -21.11 -4.22
CA ASN A 115 -2.26 -22.37 -3.51
C ASN A 115 -3.67 -22.47 -2.88
N THR A 116 -4.70 -21.82 -3.45
CA THR A 116 -6.01 -21.68 -2.80
C THR A 116 -6.80 -22.98 -2.72
N ARG A 117 -6.50 -23.99 -3.56
CA ARG A 117 -7.18 -25.30 -3.67
C ARG A 117 -8.72 -25.22 -3.74
N GLY A 118 -9.28 -24.02 -3.91
CA GLY A 118 -10.66 -23.67 -3.67
C GLY A 118 -10.86 -22.19 -4.00
N TYR A 119 -12.01 -21.65 -3.62
CA TYR A 119 -12.41 -20.30 -4.03
C TYR A 119 -11.79 -19.22 -3.14
N ALA A 120 -11.35 -18.16 -3.80
CA ALA A 120 -10.93 -16.93 -3.14
C ALA A 120 -11.64 -15.76 -3.83
N ALA A 121 -12.10 -14.80 -3.04
CA ALA A 121 -12.85 -13.66 -3.53
C ALA A 121 -12.45 -12.41 -2.76
N ILE A 122 -12.58 -11.26 -3.42
CA ILE A 122 -12.42 -9.92 -2.85
C ILE A 122 -13.74 -9.20 -3.05
N GLY A 123 -14.18 -8.48 -2.03
CA GLY A 123 -15.40 -7.69 -2.09
C GLY A 123 -15.19 -6.36 -1.36
N ILE A 124 -16.00 -5.39 -1.74
CA ILE A 124 -16.09 -4.08 -1.09
C ILE A 124 -17.46 -4.01 -0.42
N VAL A 125 -17.47 -3.60 0.84
CA VAL A 125 -18.69 -3.42 1.64
C VAL A 125 -18.69 -2.03 2.26
N ARG A 126 -19.89 -1.55 2.64
CA ARG A 126 -19.99 -0.34 3.46
C ARG A 126 -19.34 -0.62 4.82
N ASP A 127 -18.65 0.36 5.37
CA ASP A 127 -18.03 0.27 6.71
C ASP A 127 -19.04 -0.17 7.80
N SER A 128 -20.29 0.29 7.67
CA SER A 128 -21.38 -0.10 8.59
C SER A 128 -21.80 -1.58 8.51
N TYR A 129 -21.28 -2.36 7.56
CA TYR A 129 -21.67 -3.75 7.35
C TYR A 129 -20.65 -4.70 7.96
N ASP A 130 -21.04 -5.36 9.05
CA ASP A 130 -20.19 -6.32 9.74
C ASP A 130 -20.28 -7.72 9.09
N ILE A 131 -19.25 -8.13 8.34
CA ILE A 131 -19.26 -9.43 7.66
C ILE A 131 -19.11 -10.58 8.67
N PRO A 132 -20.06 -11.52 8.80
CA PRO A 132 -19.96 -12.62 9.77
C PRO A 132 -18.71 -13.49 9.59
N ALA A 133 -18.28 -14.16 10.66
CA ALA A 133 -17.24 -15.18 10.56
C ALA A 133 -17.71 -16.34 9.65
N LYS A 134 -16.80 -16.91 8.86
CA LYS A 134 -17.06 -18.01 7.92
C LYS A 134 -18.11 -17.67 6.85
N ALA A 135 -18.26 -16.39 6.50
CA ALA A 135 -19.15 -15.99 5.43
C ALA A 135 -18.63 -16.54 4.08
N GLY A 136 -19.47 -17.27 3.36
CA GLY A 136 -19.18 -17.72 2.00
C GLY A 136 -19.44 -16.60 0.99
N TYR A 137 -18.50 -16.39 0.07
CA TYR A 137 -18.56 -15.29 -0.92
C TYR A 137 -19.82 -15.31 -1.81
N ALA A 138 -20.39 -16.50 -2.07
CA ALA A 138 -21.60 -16.68 -2.87
C ALA A 138 -22.89 -16.67 -2.04
N SER A 139 -22.78 -16.60 -0.71
CA SER A 139 -23.95 -16.56 0.17
C SER A 139 -24.57 -15.17 0.14
N LYS A 140 -25.91 -15.09 0.17
CA LYS A 140 -26.58 -13.80 0.29
C LYS A 140 -26.18 -13.14 1.62
N PRO A 141 -25.96 -11.82 1.63
CA PRO A 141 -25.79 -11.08 2.88
C PRO A 141 -27.04 -11.31 3.75
N ARG A 142 -26.82 -11.64 5.03
CA ARG A 142 -27.88 -11.89 6.02
C ARG A 142 -28.23 -10.60 6.75
#